data_AF-A0A258MSD0-F1
#
_entry.id   AF-A0A258MSD0-F1
#
_cell.length_a   1.000
_cell.length_b   1.000
_cell.length_c   1.000
_cell.angle_alpha   90.00
_cell.angle_beta   90.00
_cell.angle_gamma   90.00
#
_symmetry.space_group_name_H-M   'P 1'
#
loop_
_entity.id
_entity.type
_entity.pdbx_description
1 polymer ?
#
loop_
_entity_poly.entity_id
_entity_poly.type
_entity_poly.pdbx_seq_one_letter_code
_entity_poly.pdbx_strand_id
1 'polypeptide(L)'
;MGNSARAAEPPEKCPRMVAQDQPSTTTPRVWRAAFRPAADAKTADAEPANAGREVRLTFVGHSTFLIESPAGVTIATDYNDYVRPDIVPLIATMNRAHDTHYTDHPDPGIAYVLRGWGENGQPAQHDLTVEDVWIRNVPTNIRRGAGTDYEANSMFVFEVAG
;
A
#
# COMPACT_ATOMS: atom_id res chain seq x y z
N MET A 1 4.39 25.80 25.10
CA MET A 1 5.48 24.82 24.95
C MET A 1 5.05 23.87 23.85
N GLY A 2 5.72 23.94 22.70
CA GLY A 2 5.28 23.29 21.47
C GLY A 2 5.43 21.78 21.54
N ASN A 3 4.37 21.05 21.18
CA ASN A 3 4.41 19.61 21.02
C ASN A 3 5.13 19.33 19.70
N SER A 4 6.41 18.95 19.76
CA SER A 4 7.15 18.55 18.56
C SER A 4 6.61 17.19 18.13
N ALA A 5 5.83 17.18 17.04
CA ALA A 5 5.50 15.94 16.36
C ALA A 5 6.80 15.25 15.97
N ARG A 6 7.01 14.04 16.49
CA ARG A 6 8.16 13.21 16.13
C ARG A 6 8.05 12.95 14.63
N ALA A 7 9.08 13.31 13.86
CA ALA A 7 9.16 12.95 12.46
C ALA A 7 8.99 11.42 12.34
N ALA A 8 8.12 10.97 11.44
CA ALA A 8 7.90 9.56 11.20
C ALA A 8 9.23 8.92 10.74
N GLU A 9 9.54 7.75 11.28
CA GLU A 9 10.73 7.00 10.88
C GLU A 9 10.53 6.50 9.45
N PRO A 10 11.51 6.65 8.54
CA PRO A 10 11.37 6.18 7.17
C PRO A 10 11.16 4.65 7.17
N PRO A 11 10.36 4.13 6.23
CA PRO A 11 10.10 2.70 6.12
C PRO A 11 11.41 1.92 5.88
N GLU A 12 11.58 0.80 6.58
CA GLU A 12 12.74 -0.08 6.39
C GLU A 12 12.75 -0.58 4.92
N LYS A 13 13.83 -0.34 4.16
CA LYS A 13 13.97 -0.82 2.76
C LYS A 13 14.64 -2.18 2.59
N CYS A 14 15.00 -2.81 3.71
CA CYS A 14 15.64 -4.11 3.70
C CYS A 14 14.55 -5.15 3.96
N PRO A 15 14.21 -6.03 2.98
CA PRO A 15 13.38 -7.18 3.31
C PRO A 15 14.14 -7.98 4.36
N ARG A 16 13.70 -7.93 5.62
CA ARG A 16 14.21 -8.86 6.61
C ARG A 16 13.90 -10.25 6.05
N MET A 17 14.94 -11.00 5.67
CA MET A 17 14.79 -12.44 5.67
C MET A 17 14.39 -12.82 7.09
N VAL A 18 13.11 -13.13 7.30
CA VAL A 18 12.59 -13.60 8.59
C VAL A 18 13.28 -14.93 9.00
N ALA A 19 14.12 -15.51 8.12
CA ALA A 19 14.67 -16.85 8.26
C ALA A 19 16.21 -16.99 8.17
N GLN A 20 17.02 -15.92 8.27
CA GLN A 20 18.48 -16.12 8.34
C GLN A 20 19.10 -15.35 9.51
N ASP A 21 19.57 -16.12 10.49
CA ASP A 21 20.47 -15.77 11.60
C ASP A 21 19.92 -14.94 12.78
N GLN A 22 18.75 -15.32 13.30
CA GLN A 22 18.45 -15.06 14.72
C GLN A 22 18.95 -16.24 15.57
N PRO A 23 19.79 -16.03 16.61
CA PRO A 23 20.01 -17.09 17.60
C PRO A 23 18.65 -17.53 18.15
N SER A 24 18.47 -18.85 18.25
CA SER A 24 17.20 -19.55 18.55
C SER A 24 16.55 -19.22 19.90
N THR A 25 17.06 -18.21 20.62
CA THR A 25 16.58 -17.73 21.91
C THR A 25 15.65 -16.52 21.80
N THR A 26 15.54 -15.87 20.62
CA THR A 26 14.58 -14.78 20.43
C THR A 26 13.24 -15.36 20.00
N THR A 27 12.29 -15.42 20.91
CA THR A 27 10.92 -15.82 20.60
C THR A 27 10.38 -14.92 19.49
N PRO A 28 9.88 -15.46 18.36
CA PRO A 28 9.34 -14.64 17.28
C PRO A 28 8.24 -13.74 17.84
N ARG A 29 8.36 -12.44 17.59
CA ARG A 29 7.33 -11.46 17.96
C ARG A 29 6.08 -11.76 17.13
N VAL A 30 5.09 -12.36 17.77
CA VAL A 30 3.77 -12.56 17.17
C VAL A 30 3.02 -11.23 17.24
N TRP A 31 2.97 -10.52 16.13
CA TRP A 31 2.00 -9.43 15.96
C TRP A 31 0.63 -10.06 15.70
N ARG A 32 -0.25 -10.03 16.70
CA ARG A 32 -1.65 -10.38 16.48
C ARG A 32 -2.26 -9.30 15.61
N ALA A 33 -2.55 -9.61 14.34
CA ALA A 33 -3.45 -8.79 13.55
C ALA A 33 -4.81 -8.78 14.25
N ALA A 34 -5.11 -7.72 14.98
CA ALA A 34 -6.43 -7.52 15.56
C ALA A 34 -7.28 -6.84 14.48
N PHE A 35 -8.14 -7.60 13.79
CA PHE A 35 -9.22 -7.00 13.01
C PHE A 35 -10.23 -6.43 14.02
N ARG A 36 -10.10 -5.15 14.32
CA ARG A 36 -11.09 -4.40 15.10
C ARG A 36 -11.90 -3.57 14.10
N PRO A 37 -13.18 -3.89 13.87
CA PRO A 37 -14.08 -2.97 13.20
C PRO A 37 -13.96 -1.60 13.87
N ALA A 38 -13.89 -0.52 13.09
CA ALA A 38 -13.67 0.83 13.60
C ALA A 38 -14.69 1.26 14.69
N ALA A 39 -15.83 0.57 14.78
CA ALA A 39 -16.84 0.76 15.83
C ALA A 39 -16.38 0.36 17.25
N ASP A 40 -15.38 -0.53 17.37
CA ASP A 40 -14.98 -1.14 18.65
C ASP A 40 -13.76 -0.46 19.31
N ALA A 41 -13.22 0.60 18.70
CA ALA A 41 -11.97 1.23 19.14
C ALA A 41 -12.10 2.11 20.40
N LYS A 42 -13.30 2.28 20.98
CA LYS A 42 -13.54 3.24 22.08
C LYS A 42 -13.31 2.72 23.51
N THR A 43 -12.92 1.46 23.73
CA THR A 43 -12.92 0.87 25.10
C THR A 43 -11.66 0.06 25.49
N ALA A 44 -10.49 0.31 24.90
CA ALA A 44 -9.27 -0.40 25.29
C ALA A 44 -8.32 0.47 26.12
N ASP A 45 -8.38 0.35 27.46
CA ASP A 45 -7.44 0.94 28.45
C ASP A 45 -6.05 0.27 28.50
N ALA A 46 -5.61 -0.34 27.40
CA ALA A 46 -4.24 -0.81 27.25
C ALA A 46 -3.62 0.01 26.13
N GLU A 47 -2.63 0.86 26.45
CA GLU A 47 -1.72 1.46 25.45
C GLU A 47 -1.20 0.31 24.57
N PRO A 48 -1.72 0.14 23.34
CA PRO A 48 -1.22 -0.92 22.49
C PRO A 48 0.25 -0.60 22.24
N ALA A 49 1.12 -1.61 22.21
CA ALA A 49 2.53 -1.44 21.83
C ALA A 49 2.73 -0.79 20.44
N ASN A 50 1.63 -0.54 19.71
CA ASN A 50 1.50 0.06 18.40
C ASN A 50 0.67 1.35 18.39
N ALA A 51 0.43 2.00 19.54
CA ALA A 51 -0.21 3.31 19.56
C ALA A 51 0.56 4.27 18.64
N GLY A 52 -0.08 4.72 17.56
CA GLY A 52 0.54 5.55 16.52
C GLY A 52 1.28 4.80 15.39
N ARG A 53 1.10 3.48 15.24
CA ARG A 53 1.58 2.67 14.09
C ARG A 53 0.46 1.93 13.35
N GLU A 54 -0.78 2.35 13.55
CA GLU A 54 -1.93 1.69 12.95
C GLU A 54 -2.06 2.06 11.46
N VAL A 55 -2.10 1.05 10.60
CA VAL A 55 -2.44 1.23 9.18
C VAL A 55 -3.93 0.98 9.03
N ARG A 56 -4.66 1.97 8.52
CA ARG A 56 -6.09 1.81 8.24
C ARG A 56 -6.27 1.30 6.80
N LEU A 57 -7.05 0.24 6.67
CA LEU A 57 -7.42 -0.34 5.38
C LEU A 57 -8.94 -0.27 5.25
N THR A 58 -9.41 0.51 4.28
CA THR A 58 -10.84 0.64 3.96
C THR A 58 -11.12 -0.05 2.63
N PHE A 59 -12.02 -1.02 2.62
CA PHE A 59 -12.54 -1.58 1.38
C PHE A 59 -13.51 -0.59 0.75
N VAL A 60 -13.14 -0.02 -0.40
CA VAL A 60 -13.98 0.94 -1.14
C VAL A 60 -14.98 0.17 -2.01
N GLY A 61 -14.49 -0.86 -2.71
CA GLY A 61 -15.31 -1.72 -3.57
C GLY A 61 -14.48 -2.36 -4.68
N HIS A 62 -15.00 -3.43 -5.29
CA HIS A 62 -14.30 -4.18 -6.35
C HIS A 62 -12.89 -4.61 -5.92
N SER A 63 -11.84 -4.02 -6.50
CA SER A 63 -10.44 -4.24 -6.11
C SER A 63 -9.77 -2.98 -5.54
N THR A 64 -10.55 -1.95 -5.24
CA THR A 64 -10.07 -0.69 -4.67
C THR A 64 -10.13 -0.74 -3.15
N PHE A 65 -8.95 -0.64 -2.54
CA PHE A 65 -8.75 -0.39 -1.13
C PHE A 65 -8.14 1.00 -0.95
N LEU A 66 -8.59 1.71 0.08
CA LEU A 66 -7.93 2.91 0.57
C LEU A 66 -7.04 2.51 1.75
N ILE A 67 -5.74 2.71 1.61
CA ILE A 67 -4.73 2.52 2.66
C ILE A 67 -4.37 3.88 3.22
N GLU A 68 -4.32 3.99 4.54
CA GLU A 68 -3.94 5.21 5.24
C GLU A 68 -2.86 4.91 6.26
N SER A 69 -1.72 5.56 6.12
CA SER A 69 -0.57 5.39 7.01
C SER A 69 -0.68 6.26 8.27
N PRO A 70 0.05 5.91 9.33
CA PRO A 70 0.17 6.77 10.53
C PRO A 70 0.63 8.20 10.24
N ALA A 71 1.52 8.41 9.26
CA ALA A 71 1.95 9.75 8.87
C ALA A 71 0.94 10.50 7.97
N GLY A 72 -0.21 9.89 7.65
CA GLY A 72 -1.28 10.50 6.87
C GLY A 72 -1.16 10.31 5.35
N VAL A 73 -0.30 9.41 4.87
CA VAL A 73 -0.23 9.05 3.45
C VAL A 73 -1.48 8.26 3.07
N THR A 74 -2.18 8.68 2.01
CA THR A 74 -3.36 8.01 1.49
C THR A 74 -3.08 7.35 0.14
N ILE A 75 -3.46 6.08 0.00
CA ILE A 75 -3.18 5.28 -1.19
C ILE A 75 -4.46 4.59 -1.66
N ALA A 76 -4.86 4.78 -2.91
CA ALA A 76 -5.93 3.99 -3.52
C ALA A 76 -5.34 2.91 -4.44
N THR A 77 -5.71 1.65 -4.21
CA THR A 77 -5.34 0.54 -5.11
C THR A 77 -6.29 0.44 -6.29
N ASP A 78 -5.79 -0.01 -7.43
CA ASP A 78 -6.57 -0.19 -8.67
C ASP A 78 -7.47 1.04 -8.97
N TYR A 79 -6.92 2.25 -8.85
CA TYR A 79 -7.68 3.48 -8.99
C TYR A 79 -8.26 3.60 -10.41
N ASN A 80 -9.56 3.77 -10.51
CA ASN A 80 -10.31 3.69 -11.76
C ASN A 80 -11.47 4.70 -11.80
N ASP A 81 -12.25 4.73 -12.89
CA ASP A 81 -13.36 5.68 -13.05
C ASP A 81 -14.71 5.22 -12.47
N TYR A 82 -14.82 3.97 -12.03
CA TYR A 82 -16.07 3.33 -11.62
C TYR A 82 -16.25 3.29 -10.10
N VAL A 83 -15.19 2.94 -9.38
CA VAL A 83 -15.17 2.76 -7.92
C VAL A 83 -13.98 3.53 -7.37
N ARG A 84 -14.25 4.60 -6.61
CA ARG A 84 -13.24 5.50 -6.05
C ARG A 84 -13.54 5.82 -4.60
N PRO A 85 -12.51 6.08 -3.77
CA PRO A 85 -12.72 6.66 -2.46
C PRO A 85 -13.31 8.07 -2.60
N ASP A 86 -14.01 8.54 -1.57
CA ASP A 86 -14.59 9.89 -1.51
C ASP A 86 -13.55 11.01 -1.31
N ILE A 87 -12.26 10.67 -1.38
CA ILE A 87 -11.13 11.59 -1.28
C ILE A 87 -10.23 11.44 -2.50
N VAL A 88 -9.49 12.48 -2.84
CA VAL A 88 -8.36 12.38 -3.76
C VAL A 88 -7.18 11.78 -2.98
N PRO A 89 -6.73 10.55 -3.30
CA PRO A 89 -5.60 9.93 -2.61
C PRO A 89 -4.31 10.63 -3.01
N LEU A 90 -3.30 10.61 -2.12
CA LEU A 90 -1.97 11.11 -2.46
C LEU A 90 -1.29 10.23 -3.51
N ILE A 91 -1.50 8.91 -3.40
CA ILE A 91 -0.91 7.90 -4.26
C ILE A 91 -2.03 7.03 -4.87
N ALA A 92 -1.94 6.74 -6.16
CA ALA A 92 -2.81 5.78 -6.82
C ALA A 92 -1.98 4.70 -7.49
N THR A 93 -2.28 3.43 -7.24
CA THR A 93 -1.75 2.32 -8.02
C THR A 93 -2.79 1.83 -9.02
N MET A 94 -2.34 1.34 -10.17
CA MET A 94 -3.25 0.87 -11.23
C MET A 94 -2.80 -0.46 -11.81
N ASN A 95 -3.77 -1.33 -12.04
CA ASN A 95 -3.63 -2.58 -12.77
C ASN A 95 -4.36 -2.45 -14.12
N ARG A 96 -3.80 -2.97 -15.22
CA ARG A 96 -4.43 -2.87 -16.56
C ARG A 96 -5.00 -4.16 -17.14
N ALA A 97 -5.24 -5.18 -16.31
CA ALA A 97 -5.82 -6.43 -16.77
C ALA A 97 -7.24 -6.21 -17.35
N HIS A 98 -8.04 -5.37 -16.68
CA HIS A 98 -9.35 -4.91 -17.16
C HIS A 98 -9.50 -3.39 -16.93
N ASP A 99 -10.38 -2.76 -17.71
CA ASP A 99 -10.72 -1.34 -17.67
C ASP A 99 -11.24 -0.88 -16.30
N THR A 100 -11.88 -1.79 -15.54
CA THR A 100 -12.37 -1.51 -14.17
C THR A 100 -11.26 -1.38 -13.11
N HIS A 101 -9.99 -1.44 -13.48
CA HIS A 101 -8.83 -1.38 -12.56
C HIS A 101 -7.88 -0.19 -12.80
N TYR A 102 -8.18 0.65 -13.79
CA TYR A 102 -7.38 1.83 -14.09
C TYR A 102 -8.21 2.97 -14.69
N THR A 103 -7.56 4.12 -14.85
CA THR A 103 -8.05 5.22 -15.69
C THR A 103 -6.91 5.80 -16.53
N ASP A 104 -7.24 6.31 -17.70
CA ASP A 104 -6.33 7.10 -18.53
C ASP A 104 -6.33 8.58 -18.14
N HIS A 105 -7.27 9.01 -17.30
CA HIS A 105 -7.46 10.37 -16.84
C HIS A 105 -7.51 10.43 -15.30
N PRO A 106 -6.40 10.11 -14.61
CA PRO A 106 -6.35 10.22 -13.15
C PRO A 106 -6.67 11.65 -12.70
N ASP A 107 -7.30 11.78 -11.54
CA ASP A 107 -7.54 13.09 -10.93
C ASP A 107 -6.19 13.86 -10.80
N PRO A 108 -6.10 15.09 -11.31
CA PRO A 108 -4.85 15.85 -11.32
C PRO A 108 -4.33 16.21 -9.92
N GLY A 109 -5.16 16.08 -8.88
CA GLY A 109 -4.74 16.23 -7.49
C GLY A 109 -3.96 15.04 -6.92
N ILE A 110 -3.93 13.91 -7.61
CA ILE A 110 -3.13 12.74 -7.20
C ILE A 110 -1.66 13.04 -7.50
N ALA A 111 -0.82 13.09 -6.45
CA ALA A 111 0.59 13.44 -6.60
C ALA A 111 1.41 12.32 -7.25
N TYR A 112 1.10 11.06 -6.94
CA TYR A 112 1.85 9.90 -7.42
C TYR A 112 0.93 8.87 -8.08
N VAL A 113 0.95 8.84 -9.42
CA VAL A 113 0.23 7.82 -10.20
C VAL A 113 1.19 6.71 -10.61
N LEU A 114 1.01 5.52 -10.03
CA LEU A 114 1.84 4.35 -10.25
C LEU A 114 1.11 3.36 -11.14
N ARG A 115 1.29 3.50 -12.46
CA ARG A 115 0.76 2.54 -13.44
C ARG A 115 1.52 1.23 -13.35
N GLY A 116 0.82 0.11 -13.27
CA GLY A 116 1.43 -1.23 -13.23
C GLY A 116 2.08 -1.67 -14.55
N TRP A 117 2.10 -0.81 -15.57
CA TRP A 117 2.69 -1.04 -16.87
C TRP A 117 3.52 0.17 -17.30
N GLY A 118 4.55 -0.07 -18.10
CA GLY A 118 5.37 0.97 -18.70
C GLY A 118 4.93 1.36 -20.11
N GLU A 119 5.63 2.33 -20.67
CA GLU A 119 5.48 2.75 -22.06
C GLU A 119 6.11 1.75 -23.03
N ASN A 120 5.60 1.69 -24.26
CA ASN A 120 6.18 0.91 -25.35
C ASN A 120 6.41 -0.59 -25.01
N GLY A 121 5.56 -1.15 -24.15
CA GLY A 121 5.61 -2.55 -23.75
C GLY A 121 6.70 -2.89 -22.71
N GLN A 122 7.38 -1.90 -22.14
CA GLN A 122 8.32 -2.14 -21.05
C GLN A 122 7.59 -2.44 -19.73
N PRO A 123 8.15 -3.29 -18.87
CA PRO A 123 7.64 -3.46 -17.52
C PRO A 123 7.71 -2.15 -16.73
N ALA A 124 6.72 -1.91 -15.86
CA ALA A 124 6.82 -0.81 -14.91
C ALA A 124 7.95 -1.08 -13.90
N GLN A 125 8.60 -0.01 -13.45
CA GLN A 125 9.58 -0.05 -12.37
C GLN A 125 9.26 1.09 -11.39
N HIS A 126 8.83 0.72 -10.19
CA HIS A 126 8.48 1.61 -9.10
C HIS A 126 9.29 1.22 -7.86
N ASP A 127 9.99 2.20 -7.31
CA ASP A 127 10.62 2.19 -5.98
C ASP A 127 10.43 3.61 -5.42
N LEU A 128 9.34 3.80 -4.68
CA LEU A 128 8.90 5.10 -4.21
C LEU A 128 8.80 5.09 -2.69
N THR A 129 9.38 6.09 -2.03
CA THR A 129 9.16 6.34 -0.61
C THR A 129 8.48 7.69 -0.43
N VAL A 130 7.37 7.69 0.29
CA VAL A 130 6.61 8.88 0.68
C VAL A 130 6.37 8.77 2.18
N GLU A 131 6.98 9.67 2.95
CA GLU A 131 6.92 9.66 4.42
C GLU A 131 7.23 8.26 5.00
N ASP A 132 6.26 7.64 5.68
CA ASP A 132 6.34 6.33 6.34
C ASP A 132 5.90 5.15 5.45
N VAL A 133 5.76 5.38 4.14
CA VAL A 133 5.35 4.37 3.15
C VAL A 133 6.45 4.14 2.12
N TRP A 134 6.84 2.88 1.96
CA TRP A 134 7.65 2.42 0.82
C TRP A 134 6.81 1.54 -0.10
N ILE A 135 6.84 1.88 -1.39
CA ILE A 135 6.07 1.21 -2.42
C ILE A 135 7.02 0.71 -3.48
N ARG A 136 6.88 -0.57 -3.82
CA ARG A 136 7.54 -1.17 -4.99
C ARG A 136 6.58 -2.02 -5.78
N ASN A 137 6.87 -2.21 -7.05
CA ASN A 137 6.10 -3.10 -7.90
C ASN A 137 6.83 -4.43 -8.16
N VAL A 138 6.06 -5.46 -8.45
CA VAL A 138 6.52 -6.73 -8.99
C VAL A 138 5.83 -6.92 -10.34
N PRO A 139 6.56 -6.94 -11.47
CA PRO A 139 5.96 -7.18 -12.78
C PRO A 139 5.23 -8.51 -12.82
N THR A 140 4.06 -8.51 -13.46
CA THR A 140 3.20 -9.69 -13.63
C THR A 140 2.72 -9.80 -15.07
N ASN A 141 2.45 -11.03 -15.49
CA ASN A 141 1.88 -11.31 -16.80
C ASN A 141 0.36 -11.13 -16.75
N ILE A 142 -0.24 -10.77 -17.89
CA ILE A 142 -1.70 -10.80 -18.08
C ILE A 142 -2.04 -12.00 -18.96
N ARG A 143 -2.97 -12.84 -18.51
CA ARG A 143 -3.50 -13.95 -19.31
C ARG A 143 -4.72 -13.48 -20.12
N ARG A 144 -4.66 -13.58 -21.44
CA ARG A 144 -5.76 -13.22 -22.36
C ARG A 144 -6.20 -14.44 -23.16
N GLY A 145 -7.10 -15.25 -22.60
CA GLY A 145 -7.55 -16.48 -23.24
C GLY A 145 -6.38 -17.41 -23.56
N ALA A 146 -6.07 -17.59 -24.85
CA ALA A 146 -4.94 -18.39 -25.31
C ALA A 146 -3.58 -17.63 -25.29
N GLY A 147 -3.55 -16.30 -25.23
CA GLY A 147 -2.34 -15.47 -25.24
C GLY A 147 -1.88 -14.96 -23.87
N THR A 148 -0.62 -14.54 -23.78
CA THR A 148 -0.02 -13.99 -22.55
C THR A 148 0.73 -12.70 -22.89
N ASP A 149 0.35 -11.62 -22.23
CA ASP A 149 1.13 -10.38 -22.25
C ASP A 149 2.14 -10.47 -21.11
N TYR A 150 3.42 -10.60 -21.45
CA TYR A 150 4.47 -10.75 -20.45
C TYR A 150 4.81 -9.41 -19.80
N GLU A 151 4.93 -9.43 -18.46
CA GLU A 151 5.34 -8.27 -17.65
C GLU A 151 4.54 -6.99 -17.92
N ALA A 152 3.31 -7.18 -18.38
CA ALA A 152 2.41 -6.14 -18.86
C ALA A 152 1.56 -5.56 -17.74
N ASN A 153 1.78 -5.94 -16.49
CA ASN A 153 1.06 -5.47 -15.32
C ASN A 153 1.95 -5.54 -14.07
N SER A 154 1.46 -5.09 -12.92
CA SER A 154 2.18 -5.20 -11.66
C SER A 154 1.28 -5.56 -10.50
N MET A 155 1.85 -6.28 -9.53
CA MET A 155 1.41 -6.24 -8.14
C MET A 155 2.20 -5.16 -7.41
N PHE A 156 1.58 -4.49 -6.45
CA PHE A 156 2.24 -3.49 -5.61
C PHE A 156 2.45 -4.03 -4.19
N VAL A 157 3.61 -3.75 -3.64
CA VAL A 157 3.98 -4.07 -2.27
C VAL A 157 4.12 -2.76 -1.51
N PHE A 158 3.44 -2.67 -0.37
CA PHE A 158 3.45 -1.51 0.52
C PHE A 158 4.07 -1.95 1.84
N GLU A 159 5.12 -1.26 2.25
CA GLU A 159 5.72 -1.40 3.58
C GLU A 159 5.43 -0.09 4.33
N VAL A 160 4.70 -0.20 5.45
CA VAL A 160 4.11 0.94 6.16
C VAL A 160 4.34 0.77 7.65
N ALA A 161 4.76 1.85 8.32
CA ALA A 161 4.93 1.92 9.78
C ALA A 161 5.98 0.98 10.41
N GLY A 162 6.87 0.39 9.60
CA GLY A 162 8.05 -0.38 10.03
C GLY A 162 7.85 -1.89 10.11
#